data_AF-A0A944HMS6-F1
#
_entry.id   AF-A0A944HMS6-F1
#
_cell.length_a   1.000
_cell.length_b   1.000
_cell.length_c   1.000
_cell.angle_alpha   90.00
_cell.angle_beta   90.00
_cell.angle_gamma   90.00
#
_symmetry.space_group_name_H-M   'P 1'
#
loop_
_entity.id
_entity.type
_entity.pdbx_description
1 polymer ?
#
loop_
_entity_poly.entity_id
_entity_poly.type
_entity_poly.pdbx_seq_one_letter_code
_entity_poly.pdbx_strand_id
1 'polypeptide(L)'
;MTAATPATESAAKKEAKDSPTTFEHHDITFTVPAPLKLPVALLEAQDEVEAVRLILGAAQWKTYLAHEDSTLGDFAVFADKVAQAAGQADSGN
;
A
#
# COMPACT_ATOMS: atom_id res chain seq x y z
N MET A 1 42.27 -10.48 0.83
CA MET A 1 41.02 -11.23 1.01
C MET A 1 40.27 -10.48 2.11
N THR A 2 39.14 -9.81 1.92
CA THR A 2 37.91 -10.05 1.14
C THR A 2 37.18 -8.69 1.06
N ALA A 3 36.87 -8.13 -0.13
CA ALA A 3 35.51 -7.96 -0.73
C ALA A 3 34.38 -7.57 0.26
N ALA A 4 33.41 -6.68 0.02
CA ALA A 4 33.06 -5.75 -1.06
C ALA A 4 32.00 -4.74 -0.50
N THR A 5 31.91 -3.59 -1.18
CA THR A 5 31.03 -2.41 -1.12
C THR A 5 29.64 -2.52 -0.43
N PRO A 6 29.22 -1.52 0.38
CA PRO A 6 27.82 -1.30 0.72
C PRO A 6 27.18 -0.40 -0.33
N ALA A 7 26.40 -0.97 -1.24
CA ALA A 7 25.49 -0.19 -2.08
C ALA A 7 24.39 -1.12 -2.58
N THR A 8 23.13 -0.82 -2.25
CA THR A 8 22.05 -0.53 -3.22
C THR A 8 20.72 -0.45 -2.47
N GLU A 9 20.45 0.64 -1.75
CA GLU A 9 19.07 0.97 -1.27
C GLU A 9 18.58 2.33 -1.79
N SER A 10 19.35 3.03 -2.63
CA SER A 10 19.03 4.40 -3.03
C SER A 10 18.58 4.57 -4.49
N ALA A 11 18.30 3.48 -5.21
CA ALA A 11 17.73 3.54 -6.57
C ALA A 11 16.22 3.25 -6.61
N ALA A 12 15.69 2.43 -5.69
CA ALA A 12 14.29 1.98 -5.71
C ALA A 12 13.26 3.08 -5.39
N LYS A 13 13.66 4.16 -4.69
CA LYS A 13 12.72 5.23 -4.27
C LYS A 13 12.28 6.18 -5.40
N LYS A 14 13.00 6.24 -6.54
CA LYS A 14 12.72 7.23 -7.60
C LYS A 14 11.80 6.73 -8.73
N GLU A 15 11.75 5.42 -8.98
CA GLU A 15 10.89 4.82 -10.01
C GLU A 15 9.50 4.44 -9.49
N ALA A 16 9.31 4.38 -8.16
CA ALA A 16 8.06 4.03 -7.50
C ALA A 16 6.91 5.04 -7.69
N LYS A 17 7.17 6.22 -8.28
CA LYS A 17 6.13 7.26 -8.46
C LYS A 17 5.14 6.99 -9.60
N ASP A 18 5.52 6.18 -10.59
CA ASP A 18 4.70 5.90 -11.77
C ASP A 18 4.24 4.45 -11.88
N SER A 19 4.71 3.57 -11.00
CA SER A 19 4.37 2.14 -11.02
C SER A 19 3.49 1.75 -9.83
N PRO A 20 2.57 0.78 -9.99
CA PRO A 20 1.83 0.23 -8.86
C PRO A 20 2.78 -0.50 -7.90
N THR A 21 2.46 -0.43 -6.61
CA THR A 21 3.17 -1.14 -5.55
C THR A 21 2.36 -2.35 -5.12
N THR A 22 3.03 -3.47 -4.83
CA THR A 22 2.35 -4.68 -4.32
C THR A 22 2.80 -5.00 -2.90
N PHE A 23 1.90 -5.53 -2.08
CA PHE A 23 2.22 -6.03 -0.74
C PHE A 23 1.42 -7.30 -0.44
N GLU A 24 1.92 -8.12 0.48
CA GLU A 24 1.25 -9.35 0.92
C GLU A 24 0.56 -9.15 2.28
N HIS A 25 -0.64 -9.70 2.41
CA HIS A 25 -1.41 -9.73 3.64
C HIS A 25 -2.35 -10.95 3.62
N HIS A 26 -2.26 -11.82 4.64
CA HIS A 26 -2.96 -13.12 4.67
C HIS A 26 -2.73 -13.98 3.41
N ASP A 27 -1.48 -14.12 2.98
CA ASP A 27 -1.10 -14.85 1.76
C ASP A 27 -1.77 -14.33 0.47
N ILE A 28 -2.42 -13.17 0.52
CA ILE A 28 -3.04 -12.48 -0.61
C ILE A 28 -2.13 -11.32 -1.01
N THR A 29 -1.76 -11.28 -2.29
CA THR A 29 -1.06 -10.14 -2.86
C THR A 29 -2.04 -9.05 -3.26
N PHE A 30 -1.92 -7.89 -2.62
CA PHE A 30 -2.66 -6.68 -2.96
C PHE A 30 -1.80 -5.76 -3.80
N THR A 31 -2.44 -5.04 -4.73
CA THR A 31 -1.84 -4.06 -5.61
C THR A 31 -2.43 -2.69 -5.32
N VAL A 32 -1.56 -1.73 -5.00
CA VAL A 32 -1.87 -0.33 -4.83
C VAL A 32 -1.45 0.42 -6.10
N PRO A 33 -2.34 1.19 -6.74
CA PRO A 33 -1.98 2.00 -7.89
C PRO A 33 -0.86 2.99 -7.57
N ALA A 34 -0.13 3.44 -8.59
CA ALA A 34 0.83 4.52 -8.42
C ALA A 34 0.17 5.75 -7.76
N PRO A 35 0.87 6.53 -6.92
CA PRO A 35 0.27 7.62 -6.15
C PRO A 35 -0.49 8.65 -7.02
N LEU A 36 0.02 8.95 -8.22
CA LEU A 36 -0.61 9.87 -9.17
C LEU A 36 -1.75 9.25 -10.00
N LYS A 37 -2.03 7.97 -9.80
CA LYS A 37 -3.13 7.21 -10.43
C LYS A 37 -4.22 6.83 -9.42
N LEU A 38 -4.09 7.27 -8.16
CA LEU A 38 -5.13 7.10 -7.15
C LEU A 38 -6.39 7.90 -7.54
N PRO A 39 -7.58 7.39 -7.19
CA PRO A 39 -8.84 8.06 -7.53
C PRO A 39 -8.95 9.42 -6.82
N VAL A 40 -9.39 10.44 -7.54
CA VAL A 40 -9.62 11.79 -6.98
C VAL A 40 -10.62 11.79 -5.81
N ALA A 41 -11.57 10.84 -5.82
CA ALA A 41 -12.52 10.62 -4.73
C ALA A 41 -11.84 10.38 -3.37
N LEU A 42 -10.56 9.98 -3.34
CA LEU A 42 -9.79 9.84 -2.11
C LEU A 42 -9.67 11.16 -1.34
N LEU A 43 -9.72 12.32 -2.01
CA LEU A 43 -9.73 13.64 -1.37
C LEU A 43 -11.02 13.92 -0.58
N GLU A 44 -12.09 13.21 -0.92
CA GLU A 44 -13.41 13.32 -0.29
C GLU A 44 -13.68 12.16 0.68
N ALA A 45 -12.74 11.23 0.84
CA ALA A 45 -12.89 10.12 1.76
C ALA A 45 -13.00 10.63 3.20
N GLN A 46 -14.07 10.22 3.89
CA GLN A 46 -14.39 10.72 5.22
C GLN A 46 -13.71 9.92 6.33
N ASP A 47 -13.26 8.71 6.00
CA ASP A 47 -12.59 7.80 6.93
C ASP A 47 -11.58 6.89 6.21
N GLU A 48 -10.76 6.23 7.01
CA GLU A 48 -9.69 5.36 6.54
C GLU A 48 -10.22 4.11 5.79
N VAL A 49 -11.41 3.61 6.16
CA VAL A 49 -12.02 2.45 5.51
C VAL A 49 -12.43 2.81 4.08
N GLU A 50 -13.06 3.97 3.91
CA GLU A 50 -13.40 4.51 2.60
C GLU A 50 -12.14 4.76 1.76
N ALA A 51 -11.10 5.36 2.35
CA ALA A 51 -9.83 5.61 1.69
C ALA A 51 -9.18 4.30 1.17
N VAL A 52 -9.03 3.30 2.05
CA VAL A 52 -8.47 1.99 1.70
C VAL A 52 -9.29 1.30 0.62
N ARG A 53 -10.62 1.34 0.71
CA ARG A 53 -11.51 0.77 -0.30
C ARG A 53 -11.35 1.45 -1.66
N LEU A 54 -11.18 2.77 -1.69
CA LEU A 54 -10.96 3.53 -2.92
C LEU A 54 -9.60 3.20 -3.55
N ILE A 55 -8.54 3.10 -2.73
CA ILE A 55 -7.19 2.77 -3.19
C ILE A 55 -7.14 1.37 -3.81
N LEU A 56 -7.72 0.37 -3.15
CA LEU A 56 -7.71 -1.02 -3.59
C LEU A 56 -8.70 -1.32 -4.70
N GLY A 57 -9.78 -0.55 -4.77
CA GLY A 57 -10.94 -0.83 -5.61
C GLY A 57 -11.81 -1.97 -5.08
N ALA A 58 -13.01 -2.07 -5.67
CA ALA A 58 -14.06 -2.96 -5.16
C ALA A 58 -13.71 -4.46 -5.17
N ALA A 59 -12.85 -4.90 -6.09
CA ALA A 59 -12.47 -6.32 -6.20
C ALA A 59 -11.56 -6.74 -5.04
N GLN A 60 -10.44 -6.04 -4.86
CA GLN A 60 -9.47 -6.34 -3.80
C GLN A 60 -10.05 -6.07 -2.41
N TRP A 61 -10.91 -5.05 -2.26
CA TRP A 61 -11.63 -4.82 -1.00
C TRP A 61 -12.52 -6.01 -0.60
N LYS A 62 -13.21 -6.63 -1.57
CA LYS A 62 -13.98 -7.85 -1.30
C LYS A 62 -13.09 -9.03 -0.95
N THR A 63 -11.91 -9.14 -1.58
CA THR A 63 -10.93 -10.18 -1.25
C THR A 63 -10.46 -10.05 0.20
N TYR A 64 -10.18 -8.82 0.67
CA TYR A 64 -9.87 -8.56 2.07
C TYR A 64 -11.03 -9.01 2.97
N LEU A 65 -12.24 -8.49 2.75
CA LEU A 65 -13.40 -8.82 3.61
C LEU A 65 -13.83 -10.30 3.59
N ALA A 66 -13.44 -11.07 2.57
CA ALA A 66 -13.76 -12.49 2.49
C ALA A 66 -12.83 -13.36 3.34
N HIS A 67 -11.71 -12.82 3.83
CA HIS A 67 -10.80 -13.54 4.71
C HIS A 67 -11.38 -13.62 6.12
N GLU A 68 -11.32 -14.80 6.73
CA GLU A 68 -11.94 -15.06 8.04
C GLU A 68 -11.28 -14.28 9.19
N ASP A 69 -10.00 -13.94 9.05
CA ASP A 69 -9.22 -13.19 10.06
C ASP A 69 -9.27 -11.65 9.87
N SER A 70 -10.09 -11.14 8.95
CA SER A 70 -10.26 -9.70 8.74
C SER A 70 -11.07 -9.04 9.85
N THR A 71 -10.41 -8.87 11.00
CA THR A 71 -10.92 -8.17 12.19
C THR A 71 -10.58 -6.68 12.17
N LEU A 72 -11.14 -5.89 13.10
CA LEU A 72 -10.78 -4.47 13.24
C LEU A 72 -9.29 -4.25 13.57
N GLY A 73 -8.68 -5.15 14.36
CA GLY A 73 -7.26 -5.06 14.68
C GLY A 73 -6.37 -5.39 13.49
N ASP A 74 -6.81 -6.36 12.68
CA ASP A 74 -6.16 -6.70 11.42
C ASP A 74 -6.27 -5.57 10.39
N PHE A 75 -7.42 -4.90 10.32
CA PHE A 75 -7.64 -3.77 9.44
C PHE A 75 -6.63 -2.65 9.68
N ALA A 76 -6.26 -2.36 10.93
CA ALA A 76 -5.24 -1.33 11.22
C ALA A 76 -3.87 -1.69 10.60
N VAL A 77 -3.48 -2.97 10.64
CA VAL A 77 -2.23 -3.44 10.01
C VAL A 77 -2.34 -3.41 8.48
N PHE A 78 -3.50 -3.78 7.96
CA PHE A 78 -3.76 -3.76 6.53
C PHE A 78 -3.75 -2.33 5.96
N ALA A 79 -4.44 -1.40 6.62
CA ALA A 79 -4.51 0.01 6.23
C ALA A 79 -3.12 0.67 6.25
N ASP A 80 -2.30 0.36 7.25
CA ASP A 80 -0.90 0.81 7.29
C ASP A 80 -0.10 0.31 6.07
N LYS A 81 -0.20 -0.98 5.71
CA LYS A 81 0.43 -1.52 4.50
C LYS A 81 -0.05 -0.82 3.22
N VAL A 82 -1.35 -0.53 3.12
CA VAL A 82 -1.94 0.20 2.00
C VAL A 82 -1.37 1.63 1.93
N ALA A 83 -1.32 2.35 3.06
CA ALA A 83 -0.78 3.70 3.13
C ALA A 83 0.71 3.74 2.76
N GLN A 84 1.50 2.77 3.26
CA GLN A 84 2.91 2.64 2.89
C GLN A 84 3.08 2.41 1.39
N ALA A 85 2.31 1.49 0.81
CA ALA A 85 2.34 1.17 -0.61
C ALA A 85 1.83 2.32 -1.50
N ALA A 86 0.91 3.15 -0.99
CA ALA A 86 0.41 4.36 -1.63
C ALA A 86 1.41 5.54 -1.55
N GLY A 87 2.56 5.35 -0.89
CA GLY A 87 3.61 6.36 -0.75
C GLY A 87 3.43 7.34 0.40
N GLN A 88 2.52 7.08 1.36
CA GLN A 88 2.39 7.88 2.57
C GLN A 88 3.46 7.57 3.64
N ALA A 89 4.30 6.55 3.43
CA ALA A 89 5.37 6.19 4.37
C ALA A 89 6.49 7.25 4.57
N ASP A 90 6.55 8.29 3.73
CA ASP A 90 7.70 9.21 3.71
C ASP A 90 7.27 10.68 3.50
N SER A 91 6.30 11.14 4.30
CA SER A 91 6.17 12.57 4.66
C SER A 91 6.75 12.82 6.06
N GLY A 92 7.83 12.12 6.40
CA GLY A 92 8.64 12.33 7.59
C GLY A 92 9.73 13.36 7.31
N ASN A 93 9.71 14.44 8.07
CA ASN A 93 10.69 15.53 8.11
C ASN A 93 12.13 15.06 8.36
#